data_AF-A0A0E3QKU7-F1
#
_entry.id   AF-A0A0E3QKU7-F1
#
_cell.length_a   1.000
_cell.length_b   1.000
_cell.length_c   1.000
_cell.angle_alpha   90.00
_cell.angle_beta   90.00
_cell.angle_gamma   90.00
#
_symmetry.space_group_name_H-M   'P 1'
#
loop_
_entity.id
_entity.type
_entity.pdbx_description
1 polymer ?
#
loop_
_entity_poly.entity_id
_entity_poly.type
_entity_poly.pdbx_seq_one_letter_code
_entity_poly.pdbx_strand_id
1 'polypeptide(L)'
;MVNLFSFIKDHLVDQEDGIRQLITWFLNLVMEEEALLQSCAQRYERTDSRKASRNGYKPRTLLTKYGELELLKPQFREFPFETQVFEKYSRVEKSILAAVAESYFQGVSTYGWKRS
;
A
#
# COMPACT_ATOMS: atom_id res chain seq x y z
N MET A 1 -9.56 13.35 -1.06
CA MET A 1 -9.81 12.18 -1.92
C MET A 1 -8.68 12.17 -2.94
N VAL A 2 -7.86 11.11 -2.99
CA VAL A 2 -6.72 11.03 -3.93
C VAL A 2 -7.28 10.86 -5.34
N ASN A 3 -6.79 11.64 -6.31
CA ASN A 3 -7.34 11.63 -7.66
C ASN A 3 -6.49 10.74 -8.57
N LEU A 4 -7.02 9.57 -8.95
CA LEU A 4 -6.33 8.66 -9.87
C LEU A 4 -5.97 9.33 -11.21
N PHE A 5 -6.78 10.30 -11.66
CA PHE A 5 -6.53 11.04 -12.89
C PHE A 5 -5.25 11.90 -12.83
N SER A 6 -4.79 12.32 -11.64
CA SER A 6 -3.51 13.04 -11.55
C SER A 6 -2.34 12.13 -11.86
N PHE A 7 -2.36 10.87 -11.39
CA PHE A 7 -1.30 9.90 -11.70
C PHE A 7 -1.25 9.53 -13.18
N ILE A 8 -2.42 9.42 -13.83
CA ILE A 8 -2.49 9.18 -15.27
C ILE A 8 -1.91 10.37 -16.04
N LYS A 9 -2.25 11.59 -15.63
CA LYS A 9 -1.72 12.81 -16.26
C LYS A 9 -0.21 12.90 -16.08
N ASP A 10 0.30 12.61 -14.89
CA ASP A 10 1.74 12.62 -14.61
C ASP A 10 2.45 11.55 -15.44
N HIS A 11 1.88 10.34 -15.58
CA HIS A 11 2.44 9.30 -16.45
C HIS A 11 2.50 9.70 -17.93
N LEU A 12 1.51 10.48 -18.41
CA LEU A 12 1.51 10.98 -19.80
C LEU A 12 2.57 12.07 -20.03
N VAL A 13 3.00 12.77 -18.97
CA VAL A 13 4.04 13.81 -19.03
C VAL A 13 5.43 13.21 -18.80
N ASP A 14 5.55 12.35 -17.79
CA ASP A 14 6.75 11.62 -17.41
C ASP A 14 6.37 10.20 -16.96
N GLN A 15 6.72 9.22 -17.78
CA GLN A 15 6.31 7.84 -17.57
C GLN A 15 6.91 7.25 -16.29
N GLU A 16 8.16 7.58 -15.94
CA GLU A 16 8.86 7.00 -14.79
C GLU A 16 8.37 7.61 -13.48
N ASP A 17 8.22 8.93 -13.44
CA ASP A 17 7.70 9.64 -12.26
C ASP A 17 6.24 9.26 -11.97
N GLY A 18 5.40 9.15 -13.01
CA GLY A 18 4.00 8.72 -12.86
C GLY A 18 3.87 7.31 -12.29
N ILE A 19 4.71 6.37 -12.74
CA ILE A 19 4.74 5.00 -12.22
C ILE A 19 5.21 4.98 -10.76
N ARG A 20 6.27 5.74 -10.43
CA ARG A 20 6.79 5.84 -9.06
C ARG A 20 5.74 6.39 -8.09
N GLN A 21 5.00 7.43 -8.48
CA GLN A 21 3.90 7.96 -7.66
C GLN A 21 2.75 6.95 -7.49
N LEU A 22 2.36 6.26 -8.56
CA LEU A 22 1.29 5.28 -8.54
C LEU A 22 1.61 4.09 -7.63
N ILE A 23 2.82 3.54 -7.75
CA ILE A 23 3.29 2.44 -6.89
C ILE A 23 3.37 2.90 -5.44
N THR A 24 3.90 4.11 -5.18
CA THR A 24 3.98 4.69 -3.83
C THR A 24 2.60 4.80 -3.18
N TRP A 25 1.62 5.32 -3.92
CA TRP A 25 0.24 5.44 -3.44
C TRP A 25 -0.36 4.06 -3.15
N PHE A 26 -0.23 3.12 -4.09
CA PHE A 26 -0.80 1.78 -3.95
C PHE A 26 -0.21 1.02 -2.76
N LEU A 27 1.11 1.04 -2.58
CA LEU A 27 1.76 0.34 -1.47
C LEU A 27 1.40 0.94 -0.10
N ASN A 28 1.26 2.26 -0.01
CA ASN A 28 0.76 2.90 1.21
C ASN A 28 -0.69 2.47 1.50
N LEU A 29 -1.55 2.35 0.48
CA LEU A 29 -2.92 1.86 0.65
C LEU A 29 -2.95 0.39 1.12
N VAL A 30 -2.12 -0.48 0.55
CA VAL A 30 -2.01 -1.88 0.98
C VAL A 30 -1.61 -1.96 2.45
N MET A 31 -0.60 -1.19 2.88
CA MET A 31 -0.19 -1.16 4.30
C MET A 31 -1.28 -0.62 5.23
N GLU A 32 -2.08 0.34 4.76
CA GLU A 32 -3.25 0.84 5.52
C GLU A 32 -4.28 -0.26 5.76
N GLU A 33 -4.60 -1.05 4.73
CA GLU A 33 -5.51 -2.20 4.81
C GLU A 33 -4.94 -3.32 5.68
N GLU A 34 -3.66 -3.68 5.52
CA GLU A 34 -2.99 -4.65 6.41
C GLU A 34 -3.06 -4.19 7.87
N ALA A 35 -2.90 -2.89 8.12
CA ALA A 35 -3.01 -2.34 9.46
C ALA A 35 -4.46 -2.37 9.99
N LEU A 36 -5.48 -2.28 9.12
CA LEU A 36 -6.88 -2.44 9.53
C LEU A 36 -7.14 -3.88 9.96
N LEU A 37 -6.68 -4.84 9.16
CA LEU A 37 -6.82 -6.27 9.44
C LEU A 37 -6.13 -6.66 10.75
N GLN A 38 -4.90 -6.20 10.99
CA GLN A 38 -4.14 -6.52 12.20
C GLN A 38 -4.70 -5.85 13.45
N SER A 39 -5.19 -4.62 13.36
CA SER A 39 -5.81 -3.95 14.50
C SER A 39 -7.24 -4.43 14.78
N CYS A 40 -7.86 -5.14 13.83
CA CYS A 40 -9.25 -5.61 13.85
C CYS A 40 -10.28 -4.49 14.13
N ALA A 41 -9.93 -3.26 13.76
CA ALA A 41 -10.77 -2.08 13.97
C ALA A 41 -10.39 -1.00 12.95
N GLN A 42 -11.38 -0.29 12.40
CA GLN A 42 -11.07 0.87 11.57
C GLN A 42 -10.46 2.04 12.36
N ARG A 43 -9.86 2.97 11.63
CA ARG A 43 -9.31 4.20 12.21
C ARG A 43 -10.45 4.93 12.95
N TYR A 44 -10.32 5.06 14.27
CA TYR A 44 -11.30 5.65 15.20
C TYR A 44 -12.56 4.82 15.50
N GLU A 45 -12.69 3.60 14.98
CA GLU A 45 -13.81 2.72 15.33
C GLU A 45 -13.61 2.13 16.74
N ARG A 46 -14.65 2.11 17.57
CA ARG A 46 -14.61 1.44 18.87
C ARG A 46 -15.25 0.07 18.73
N THR A 47 -14.42 -0.96 18.68
CA THR A 47 -14.85 -2.35 18.61
C THR A 47 -14.21 -3.10 19.77
N ASP A 48 -14.97 -3.95 20.47
CA ASP A 48 -14.46 -4.77 21.57
C ASP A 48 -13.35 -5.76 21.11
N SER A 49 -13.23 -6.00 19.81
CA SER A 49 -12.19 -6.81 19.18
C SER A 49 -10.90 -6.05 18.86
N ARG A 50 -10.79 -4.75 19.19
CA ARG A 50 -9.60 -3.94 18.85
C ARG A 50 -8.35 -4.50 19.55
N LYS A 51 -7.34 -4.83 18.76
CA LYS A 51 -6.07 -5.39 19.25
C LYS A 51 -4.96 -4.36 19.41
N ALA A 52 -5.02 -3.25 18.66
CA ALA A 52 -3.99 -2.22 18.67
C ALA A 52 -4.50 -0.83 18.30
N SER A 53 -3.81 0.18 18.84
CA SER A 53 -3.97 1.59 18.50
C SER A 53 -2.81 2.05 17.63
N ARG A 54 -3.13 2.79 16.56
CA ARG A 54 -2.14 3.32 15.61
C ARG A 54 -1.43 4.54 16.20
N ASN A 55 -0.10 4.58 16.09
CA ASN A 55 0.76 5.65 16.60
C ASN A 55 1.57 6.32 15.50
N GLY A 56 0.89 6.80 14.47
CA GLY A 56 1.51 7.49 13.35
C GLY A 56 2.25 6.55 12.39
N TYR A 57 3.21 7.13 11.66
CA TYR A 57 3.90 6.49 10.55
C TYR A 57 5.41 6.65 10.69
N LYS A 58 6.14 5.63 10.25
CA LYS A 58 7.60 5.67 10.12
C LYS A 58 7.97 5.70 8.64
N PRO A 59 8.69 6.73 8.16
CA PRO A 59 9.14 6.77 6.78
C PRO A 59 10.11 5.62 6.50
N ARG A 60 9.96 4.99 5.34
CA ARG A 60 10.79 3.88 4.86
C ARG A 60 10.98 3.99 3.36
N THR A 61 12.22 3.87 2.91
CA THR A 61 12.56 3.86 1.49
C THR A 61 12.53 2.44 0.93
N LEU A 62 11.91 2.27 -0.24
CA LEU A 62 11.92 1.05 -1.04
C LEU A 62 12.63 1.34 -2.37
N LEU A 63 13.66 0.56 -2.69
CA LEU A 63 14.37 0.63 -3.96
C LEU A 63 13.62 -0.21 -5.00
N THR A 64 13.21 0.47 -6.07
CA THR A 64 12.56 -0.13 -7.24
C THR A 64 13.40 0.15 -8.48
N LYS A 65 13.09 -0.53 -9.59
CA LYS A 65 13.74 -0.21 -10.88
C LYS A 65 13.44 1.22 -11.37
N TYR A 66 12.35 1.82 -10.87
CA TYR A 66 11.92 3.18 -11.19
C TYR A 66 12.44 4.23 -10.19
N GLY A 67 13.37 3.84 -9.31
CA GLY A 67 14.00 4.70 -8.31
C GLY A 67 13.58 4.40 -6.88
N GLU A 68 13.90 5.33 -5.98
CA GLU A 68 13.56 5.28 -4.57
C GLU A 68 12.10 5.71 -4.32
N LEU A 69 11.35 4.87 -3.60
CA LEU A 69 9.98 5.17 -3.16
C LEU A 69 9.98 5.46 -1.66
N GLU A 70 9.41 6.60 -1.27
CA GLU A 70 9.20 6.94 0.13
C GLU A 70 7.82 6.44 0.59
N LEU A 71 7.82 5.46 1.50
CA LEU A 71 6.62 4.82 2.02
C LEU A 71 6.41 5.17 3.49
N LEU A 72 5.15 5.30 3.90
CA LEU A 72 4.74 5.63 5.25
C LEU A 72 4.30 4.36 5.98
N LYS A 73 5.23 3.67 6.61
CA LYS A 73 4.93 2.42 7.33
C LYS A 73 4.11 2.70 8.59
N PRO A 74 2.88 2.17 8.74
CA PRO A 74 2.10 2.30 9.96
C PRO A 74 2.83 1.77 11.20
N GLN A 75 2.54 2.37 12.36
CA GLN A 75 3.05 1.90 13.65
C GLN A 75 1.89 1.62 14.61
N PHE A 76 1.98 0.51 15.33
CA PHE A 76 1.10 0.21 16.47
C PHE A 76 1.85 0.45 17.79
N ARG A 77 1.10 0.68 18.87
CA ARG A 77 1.69 0.84 20.22
C ARG A 77 1.95 -0.49 20.90
N GLU A 78 1.08 -1.45 20.65
CA GLU A 78 0.97 -2.69 21.42
C GLU A 78 1.89 -3.78 20.87
N PHE A 79 2.10 -3.83 19.55
CA PHE A 79 2.97 -4.81 18.90
C PHE A 79 3.60 -4.26 17.60
N PRO A 80 4.64 -4.89 17.06
CA PRO A 80 5.24 -4.46 15.79
C PRO A 80 4.29 -4.65 14.61
N PHE A 81 4.12 -3.62 13.77
CA PHE A 81 3.37 -3.75 12.51
C PHE A 81 4.15 -4.63 11.51
N GLU A 82 3.50 -5.71 11.07
CA GLU A 82 3.98 -6.62 10.04
C GLU A 82 3.37 -6.25 8.69
N THR A 83 4.11 -6.40 7.60
CA THR A 83 3.63 -6.06 6.26
C THR A 83 4.32 -6.94 5.24
N GLN A 84 3.61 -7.35 4.20
CA GLN A 84 4.18 -8.11 3.10
C GLN A 84 4.87 -7.22 2.06
N VAL A 85 4.66 -5.90 2.13
CA VAL A 85 5.30 -4.91 1.23
C VAL A 85 6.82 -4.93 1.39
N PHE A 86 7.32 -5.20 2.60
CA PHE A 86 8.74 -5.37 2.86
C PHE A 86 8.98 -6.78 3.39
N GLU A 87 9.83 -7.56 2.73
CA GLU A 87 10.39 -8.74 3.41
C GLU A 87 11.17 -8.30 4.66
N LYS A 88 11.29 -9.20 5.65
CA LYS A 88 12.08 -8.95 6.86
C LYS A 88 13.50 -8.52 6.43
N TYR A 89 13.79 -7.24 6.60
CA TYR A 89 15.05 -6.54 6.27
C TYR A 89 15.35 -6.26 4.78
N SER A 90 14.45 -6.52 3.84
CA SER A 90 14.69 -6.16 2.43
C SER A 90 14.28 -4.72 2.14
N ARG A 91 15.15 -3.99 1.43
CA ARG A 91 14.86 -2.68 0.84
C ARG A 91 14.61 -2.76 -0.68
N VAL A 92 14.62 -3.96 -1.25
CA VAL A 92 14.57 -4.17 -2.69
C VAL A 92 13.24 -4.81 -3.07
N GLU A 93 12.64 -4.26 -4.11
CA GLU A 93 11.47 -4.81 -4.79
C GLU A 93 11.76 -6.21 -5.36
N LYS A 94 11.02 -7.23 -4.92
CA LYS A 94 11.18 -8.62 -5.40
C LYS A 94 10.09 -9.09 -6.36
N SER A 95 8.90 -8.50 -6.36
CA SER A 95 7.82 -8.88 -7.31
C SER A 95 6.67 -7.87 -7.44
N ILE A 96 6.83 -6.64 -6.97
CA ILE A 96 5.73 -5.66 -6.83
C ILE A 96 5.17 -5.23 -8.20
N LEU A 97 6.02 -5.08 -9.22
CA LEU A 97 5.58 -4.73 -10.56
C LEU A 97 4.66 -5.76 -11.21
N ALA A 98 4.92 -7.05 -10.98
CA ALA A 98 4.06 -8.09 -11.52
C ALA A 98 2.67 -7.99 -10.89
N ALA A 99 2.60 -7.80 -9.57
CA ALA A 99 1.33 -7.66 -8.86
C ALA A 99 0.57 -6.36 -9.21
N VAL A 100 1.27 -5.24 -9.38
CA VAL A 100 0.65 -3.96 -9.78
C VAL A 100 0.20 -4.00 -11.24
N ALA A 101 1.04 -4.52 -12.14
CA ALA A 101 0.70 -4.68 -13.54
C ALA A 101 -0.44 -5.69 -13.72
N GLU A 102 -0.41 -6.82 -13.01
CA GLU A 102 -1.47 -7.83 -13.02
C GLU A 102 -2.75 -7.28 -12.40
N SER A 103 -2.70 -6.53 -11.30
CA SER A 103 -3.89 -5.87 -10.74
C SER A 103 -4.48 -4.81 -11.68
N TYR A 104 -3.63 -4.10 -12.43
CA TYR A 104 -4.06 -3.19 -13.48
C TYR A 104 -4.66 -3.94 -14.68
N PHE A 105 -4.08 -5.07 -15.07
CA PHE A 105 -4.50 -5.90 -16.21
C PHE A 105 -5.77 -6.72 -15.92
N GLN A 106 -5.90 -7.25 -14.69
CA GLN A 106 -7.10 -7.89 -14.16
C GLN A 106 -8.25 -6.90 -14.00
N GLY A 107 -7.94 -5.60 -14.03
CA GLY A 107 -8.89 -4.54 -13.83
C GLY A 107 -9.45 -4.57 -12.41
N VAL A 108 -9.77 -3.40 -11.91
CA VAL A 108 -10.65 -3.24 -10.78
C VAL A 108 -12.05 -3.70 -11.23
N SER A 109 -12.27 -5.01 -11.39
CA SER A 109 -13.59 -5.59 -11.64
C SER A 109 -14.33 -5.63 -10.31
N THR A 110 -14.96 -4.52 -9.99
CA THR A 110 -15.82 -4.35 -8.82
C THR A 110 -17.09 -5.20 -8.84
N TYR A 111 -17.25 -6.17 -9.75
CA TYR A 111 -18.38 -7.09 -9.76
C TYR A 111 -17.96 -8.48 -10.24
N GLY A 112 -17.76 -9.40 -9.30
CA GLY A 112 -17.45 -10.77 -9.66
C GLY A 112 -17.32 -11.77 -8.53
N TRP A 113 -17.76 -11.47 -7.31
CA TRP A 113 -17.79 -12.47 -6.26
C TRP A 113 -19.16 -13.15 -6.20
N LYS A 114 -19.33 -14.20 -7.00
CA LYS A 114 -20.24 -15.29 -6.66
C LYS A 114 -19.41 -16.56 -6.55
N ARG A 115 -19.23 -17.01 -5.30
CA ARG A 115 -18.88 -18.40 -5.00
C ARG A 115 -19.96 -19.30 -5.61
N SER A 116 -19.53 -20.34 -6.30
CA SER A 116 -20.24 -21.61 -6.42
C SER A 116 -19.36 -22.70 -5.86
#